data_AF-A0A392NK55-F1
#
_entry.id   AF-A0A392NK55-F1
#
_cell.length_a   1.000
_cell.length_b   1.000
_cell.length_c   1.000
_cell.angle_alpha   90.00
_cell.angle_beta   90.00
_cell.angle_gamma   90.00
#
_symmetry.space_group_name_H-M   'P 1'
#
loop_
_entity.id
_entity.type
_entity.pdbx_description
1 polymer ?
#
loop_
_entity_poly.entity_id
_entity_poly.type
_entity_poly.pdbx_seq_one_letter_code
_entity_poly.pdbx_strand_id
1 'polypeptide(L)'
;IRAGMFVRDAKALCPHLVIFPYNFEAYEEVADQFYSILHRHCNKVQAVSCDEAFLDVTHSKVEDPELLASSIRKEIYETTGCTASAGIAGNMLIARIATRTAKPNGQYHITPERLYL
;
A
#
# COMPACT_ATOMS: atom_id res chain seq x y z
N ILE A 1 1.14 -8.33 19.15
CA ILE A 1 2.53 -7.95 18.77
C ILE A 1 2.43 -6.82 17.75
N ARG A 2 3.33 -5.82 17.79
CA ARG A 2 3.31 -4.67 16.86
C ARG A 2 4.72 -4.25 16.49
N ALA A 3 4.86 -3.56 15.36
CA ALA A 3 6.13 -2.96 14.95
C ALA A 3 6.68 -2.02 16.05
N GLY A 4 8.00 -2.00 16.23
CA GLY A 4 8.69 -1.21 17.26
C GLY A 4 8.65 -1.79 18.68
N MET A 5 8.00 -2.93 18.93
CA MET A 5 8.04 -3.62 20.22
C MET A 5 9.41 -4.30 20.43
N PHE A 6 9.96 -4.23 21.65
CA PHE A 6 11.17 -4.99 21.99
C PHE A 6 10.94 -6.49 21.84
N VAL A 7 11.90 -7.19 21.24
CA VAL A 7 11.82 -8.64 20.97
C VAL A 7 11.56 -9.45 22.24
N ARG A 8 12.15 -9.06 23.38
CA ARG A 8 11.92 -9.69 24.69
C ARG A 8 10.43 -9.70 25.04
N ASP A 9 9.78 -8.54 24.94
CA ASP A 9 8.39 -8.36 25.33
C ASP A 9 7.46 -9.05 24.31
N ALA A 10 7.82 -9.03 23.03
CA ALA A 10 7.11 -9.76 21.99
C ALA A 10 7.13 -11.29 22.20
N LYS A 11 8.28 -11.85 22.63
CA LYS A 11 8.40 -13.28 22.99
C LYS A 11 7.65 -13.63 24.27
N ALA A 12 7.55 -12.73 25.24
CA ALA A 12 6.73 -12.94 26.42
C ALA A 12 5.23 -13.05 26.06
N LEU A 13 4.76 -12.24 25.10
CA LEU A 13 3.38 -12.30 24.59
C LEU A 13 3.15 -13.47 23.63
N CYS A 14 4.19 -13.92 22.93
CA CYS A 14 4.12 -15.03 21.97
C CYS A 14 5.40 -15.87 22.04
N PRO A 15 5.42 -16.92 22.89
CA PRO A 15 6.62 -17.74 23.12
C PRO A 15 7.16 -18.43 21.86
N HIS A 16 6.27 -18.71 20.89
CA HIS A 16 6.61 -19.36 19.62
C HIS A 16 6.95 -18.37 18.50
N LEU A 17 7.20 -17.09 18.81
CA LEU A 17 7.56 -16.08 17.82
C LEU A 17 8.86 -16.45 17.10
N VAL A 18 8.74 -16.71 15.80
CA VAL A 18 9.88 -16.94 14.90
C VAL A 18 10.47 -15.58 14.50
N ILE A 19 11.79 -15.45 14.63
CA ILE A 19 12.52 -14.23 14.27
C ILE A 19 13.32 -14.52 12.99
N PHE A 20 13.04 -13.76 11.94
CA PHE A 20 13.81 -13.81 10.70
C PHE A 20 14.90 -12.73 10.70
N PRO A 21 16.09 -13.02 10.15
CA PRO A 21 17.07 -11.98 9.84
C PRO A 21 16.55 -11.05 8.74
N TYR A 22 17.08 -9.83 8.69
CA TYR A 22 16.77 -8.91 7.60
C TYR A 22 17.40 -9.39 6.30
N ASN A 23 16.66 -9.26 5.20
CA ASN A 23 17.15 -9.43 3.84
C ASN A 23 16.92 -8.14 3.05
N PHE A 24 17.80 -7.15 3.23
CA PHE A 24 17.65 -5.82 2.64
C PHE A 24 17.66 -5.83 1.11
N GLU A 25 18.46 -6.69 0.50
CA GLU A 25 18.54 -6.83 -0.97
C GLU A 25 17.19 -7.26 -1.55
N ALA A 26 16.54 -8.26 -0.96
CA ALA A 26 15.21 -8.69 -1.40
C ALA A 26 14.13 -7.60 -1.18
N TYR A 27 14.25 -6.77 -0.14
CA TYR A 27 13.31 -5.68 0.09
C TYR A 27 13.48 -4.56 -0.95
N GLU A 28 14.73 -4.24 -1.31
CA GLU A 28 15.07 -3.26 -2.33
C GLU A 28 14.58 -3.71 -3.71
N GLU A 29 14.80 -4.98 -4.07
CA GLU A 29 14.30 -5.54 -5.33
C GLU A 29 12.77 -5.42 -5.46
N VAL A 30 12.03 -5.76 -4.40
CA VAL A 30 10.57 -5.66 -4.40
C VAL A 30 10.11 -4.20 -4.42
N ALA A 31 10.82 -3.29 -3.75
CA ALA A 31 10.51 -1.86 -3.78
C ALA A 31 10.70 -1.27 -5.19
N ASP A 32 11.76 -1.65 -5.89
CA ASP A 32 12.02 -1.22 -7.28
C ASP A 32 10.94 -1.74 -8.23
N GLN A 33 10.53 -3.00 -8.07
CA GLN A 33 9.41 -3.58 -8.83
C GLN A 33 8.10 -2.84 -8.54
N PHE A 34 7.83 -2.53 -7.27
CA PHE A 34 6.66 -1.77 -6.83
C PHE A 34 6.61 -0.40 -7.51
N TYR A 35 7.67 0.41 -7.42
CA TYR A 35 7.72 1.74 -8.06
C TYR A 35 7.67 1.65 -9.59
N SER A 36 8.31 0.65 -10.19
CA SER A 36 8.25 0.42 -11.64
C SER A 36 6.81 0.19 -12.10
N ILE A 37 6.02 -0.58 -11.36
CA ILE A 37 4.58 -0.77 -11.63
C ILE A 37 3.84 0.56 -11.51
N LEU A 38 4.03 1.32 -10.42
CA LEU A 38 3.33 2.59 -10.22
C LEU A 38 3.58 3.57 -11.37
N HIS A 39 4.82 3.68 -11.84
CA HIS A 39 5.21 4.56 -12.94
C HIS A 39 4.64 4.13 -14.30
N ARG A 40 4.29 2.84 -14.50
CA ARG A 40 3.57 2.40 -15.71
C ARG A 40 2.13 2.89 -15.74
N HIS A 41 1.51 3.05 -14.57
CA HIS A 41 0.09 3.40 -14.43
C HIS A 41 -0.16 4.90 -14.24
N CYS A 42 0.81 5.62 -13.67
CA CYS A 42 0.65 7.03 -13.34
C CYS A 42 1.95 7.81 -13.55
N ASN A 43 1.85 8.97 -14.20
CA ASN A 43 2.98 9.88 -14.39
C ASN A 43 3.30 10.71 -13.13
N LYS A 44 2.34 10.87 -12.23
CA LYS A 44 2.46 11.68 -11.02
C LYS A 44 2.48 10.78 -9.78
N VAL A 45 3.66 10.24 -9.50
CA VAL A 45 3.91 9.40 -8.33
C VAL A 45 4.69 10.20 -7.31
N GLN A 46 4.21 10.24 -6.06
CA GLN A 46 4.95 10.79 -4.93
C GLN A 46 5.33 9.66 -3.98
N ALA A 47 6.63 9.36 -3.91
CA ALA A 47 7.19 8.38 -2.99
C ALA A 47 7.01 8.80 -1.53
N VAL A 48 6.70 7.85 -0.65
CA VAL A 48 6.60 8.04 0.81
C VAL A 48 7.60 7.15 1.54
N SER A 49 7.63 5.87 1.19
CA SER A 49 8.56 4.86 1.71
C SER A 49 8.86 3.83 0.61
N CYS A 50 9.61 2.78 0.93
CA CYS A 50 9.87 1.68 0.00
C CYS A 50 8.60 0.91 -0.43
N ASP A 51 7.52 0.96 0.37
CA ASP A 51 6.27 0.22 0.17
C ASP A 51 5.02 1.12 0.13
N GLU A 52 5.18 2.44 0.14
CA GLU A 52 4.07 3.41 0.17
C GLU A 52 4.33 4.59 -0.78
N ALA A 53 3.30 4.95 -1.56
CA ALA A 53 3.32 6.09 -2.47
C ALA A 53 1.91 6.68 -2.65
N PHE A 54 1.84 7.94 -3.10
CA PHE A 54 0.62 8.57 -3.59
C PHE A 54 0.65 8.69 -5.11
N LEU A 55 -0.50 8.45 -5.75
CA LEU A 55 -0.69 8.62 -7.18
C LEU A 55 -1.74 9.72 -7.41
N ASP A 56 -1.39 10.76 -8.16
CA ASP A 56 -2.34 11.77 -8.64
C ASP A 56 -2.90 11.34 -10.01
N VAL A 57 -4.15 10.89 -10.00
CA VAL A 57 -4.87 10.40 -11.17
C VAL A 57 -5.85 11.42 -11.75
N THR A 58 -5.90 12.65 -11.23
CA THR A 58 -6.92 13.67 -11.59
C THR A 58 -6.94 14.01 -13.09
N HIS A 59 -5.80 13.96 -13.77
CA HIS A 59 -5.70 14.22 -15.22
C HIS A 59 -5.34 12.96 -16.04
N SER A 60 -5.47 11.79 -15.44
CA SER A 60 -5.25 10.54 -16.15
C SER A 60 -6.46 10.20 -17.04
N LYS A 61 -6.28 9.35 -18.05
CA LYS A 61 -7.37 8.82 -18.89
C LYS A 61 -8.21 7.76 -18.16
N VAL A 62 -8.06 7.64 -16.85
CA VAL A 62 -8.69 6.62 -16.03
C VAL A 62 -10.12 7.07 -15.74
N GLU A 63 -11.09 6.30 -16.24
CA GLU A 63 -12.51 6.56 -16.01
C GLU A 63 -12.95 6.13 -14.59
N ASP A 64 -12.36 5.05 -14.08
CA ASP A 64 -12.68 4.51 -12.75
C ASP A 64 -11.41 4.29 -11.90
N PRO A 65 -11.21 5.09 -10.84
CA PRO A 65 -10.04 4.94 -9.96
C PRO A 65 -10.05 3.63 -9.16
N GLU A 66 -11.21 2.99 -8.94
CA GLU A 66 -11.29 1.69 -8.27
C GLU A 66 -10.82 0.55 -9.17
N LEU A 67 -11.12 0.62 -10.47
CA LEU A 67 -10.56 -0.33 -11.44
C LEU A 67 -9.05 -0.17 -11.58
N LEU A 68 -8.55 1.08 -11.61
CA LEU A 68 -7.11 1.33 -11.62
C LEU A 68 -6.42 0.75 -10.37
N ALA A 69 -6.96 1.02 -9.18
CA ALA A 69 -6.43 0.47 -7.93
C ALA A 69 -6.45 -1.07 -7.93
N SER A 70 -7.51 -1.68 -8.47
CA SER A 70 -7.61 -3.14 -8.61
C SER A 70 -6.52 -3.68 -9.54
N SER A 71 -6.31 -3.03 -10.68
CA SER A 71 -5.29 -3.41 -11.67
C SER A 71 -3.89 -3.33 -11.07
N ILE A 72 -3.55 -2.21 -10.43
CA ILE A 72 -2.24 -2.02 -9.80
C ILE A 72 -2.01 -3.06 -8.71
N ARG A 73 -2.99 -3.29 -7.82
CA ARG A 73 -2.88 -4.29 -6.75
C ARG A 73 -2.68 -5.70 -7.29
N LYS A 74 -3.41 -6.06 -8.35
CA LYS A 74 -3.26 -7.36 -9.02
C LYS A 74 -1.86 -7.52 -9.60
N GLU A 75 -1.36 -6.51 -10.32
CA GLU A 75 -0.05 -6.55 -10.94
C GLU A 75 1.11 -6.59 -9.92
N ILE A 76 0.98 -5.86 -8.80
CA ILE A 76 1.91 -5.98 -7.67
C ILE A 76 1.96 -7.41 -7.16
N TYR A 77 0.80 -8.05 -6.96
CA TYR A 77 0.75 -9.43 -6.48
C TYR A 77 1.33 -10.42 -7.51
N GLU A 78 0.99 -10.29 -8.79
CA GLU A 78 1.49 -11.15 -9.85
C GLU A 78 3.01 -11.03 -10.06
N THR A 79 3.57 -9.83 -9.85
CA THR A 79 5.01 -9.56 -10.02
C THR A 79 5.83 -9.94 -8.79
N THR A 80 5.36 -9.56 -7.60
CA THR A 80 6.15 -9.61 -6.36
C THR A 80 5.75 -10.74 -5.40
N GLY A 81 4.57 -11.36 -5.62
CA GLY A 81 3.94 -12.26 -4.66
C GLY A 81 3.41 -11.57 -3.38
N CYS A 82 3.61 -10.25 -3.24
CA CYS A 82 3.19 -9.48 -2.08
C CYS A 82 1.83 -8.82 -2.32
N THR A 83 0.99 -8.75 -1.29
CA THR A 83 -0.31 -8.07 -1.38
C THR A 83 -0.19 -6.58 -1.06
N ALA A 84 -0.95 -5.75 -1.75
CA ALA A 84 -1.03 -4.31 -1.49
C ALA A 84 -2.47 -3.91 -1.12
N SER A 85 -2.60 -2.85 -0.32
CA SER A 85 -3.89 -2.20 -0.03
C SER A 85 -3.91 -0.78 -0.58
N ALA A 86 -5.05 -0.32 -1.07
CA ALA A 86 -5.16 1.00 -1.71
C ALA A 86 -6.31 1.84 -1.12
N GLY A 87 -6.04 3.12 -0.88
CA GLY A 87 -7.04 4.11 -0.48
C GLY A 87 -7.23 5.15 -1.56
N ILE A 88 -8.49 5.46 -1.89
CA ILE A 88 -8.85 6.39 -2.96
C ILE A 88 -9.70 7.50 -2.34
N ALA A 89 -9.35 8.76 -2.57
CA ALA A 89 -10.11 9.92 -2.12
C ALA A 89 -9.71 11.19 -2.87
N GLY A 90 -10.47 12.28 -2.66
CA GLY A 90 -10.20 13.59 -3.27
C GLY A 90 -8.97 14.34 -2.72
N ASN A 91 -8.29 13.84 -1.69
CA ASN A 91 -7.01 14.39 -1.22
C ASN A 91 -6.16 13.33 -0.50
N MET A 92 -4.87 13.64 -0.30
CA MET A 92 -3.88 12.72 0.27
C MET A 92 -4.21 12.28 1.70
N LEU A 93 -4.73 13.19 2.54
CA LEU A 93 -5.05 12.87 3.94
C LEU A 93 -6.15 11.81 4.02
N ILE A 94 -7.24 12.03 3.28
CA ILE A 94 -8.39 11.12 3.26
C ILE A 94 -8.02 9.80 2.56
N ALA A 95 -7.21 9.86 1.49
CA ALA A 95 -6.74 8.66 0.81
C ALA A 95 -5.93 7.76 1.75
N ARG A 96 -5.05 8.35 2.58
CA ARG A 96 -4.29 7.60 3.58
C ARG A 96 -5.18 7.00 4.68
N ILE A 97 -6.24 7.70 5.09
CA ILE A 97 -7.24 7.15 6.02
C ILE A 97 -7.97 5.98 5.36
N ALA A 98 -8.38 6.11 4.10
CA ALA A 98 -9.02 5.05 3.34
C ALA A 98 -8.14 3.79 3.25
N THR A 99 -6.83 3.94 3.08
CA THR A 99 -5.87 2.81 3.08
C THR A 99 -5.89 2.06 4.41
N ARG A 100 -6.12 2.72 5.55
CA ARG A 100 -6.22 2.04 6.86
C ARG A 100 -7.45 1.12 6.92
N THR A 101 -8.58 1.57 6.38
CA THR A 101 -9.81 0.77 6.28
C THR A 101 -9.68 -0.35 5.25
N ALA A 102 -8.89 -0.13 4.19
CA ALA A 102 -8.64 -1.11 3.15
C ALA A 102 -7.72 -2.27 3.56
N LYS A 103 -6.94 -2.13 4.64
CA LYS A 103 -6.03 -3.18 5.10
C LYS A 103 -6.82 -4.31 5.80
N PRO A 104 -6.49 -5.60 5.56
CA PRO A 104 -5.45 -6.13 4.66
C PRO A 104 -5.95 -6.48 3.25
N ASN A 105 -5.05 -6.41 2.26
CA ASN A 105 -5.28 -6.80 0.85
C ASN A 105 -6.63 -6.35 0.27
N GLY A 106 -7.00 -5.10 0.52
CA GLY A 106 -8.26 -4.53 0.05
C GLY A 106 -8.05 -3.17 -0.61
N GLN A 107 -9.16 -2.58 -1.03
CA GLN A 107 -9.18 -1.20 -1.46
C GLN A 107 -10.44 -0.51 -0.93
N TYR A 108 -10.35 0.79 -0.69
CA TYR A 108 -11.47 1.56 -0.18
C TYR A 108 -11.51 2.94 -0.81
N HIS A 109 -12.67 3.30 -1.35
CA HIS A 109 -12.92 4.60 -1.97
C HIS A 109 -13.85 5.43 -1.08
N ILE A 110 -13.35 6.60 -0.69
CA ILE A 110 -14.12 7.62 0.02
C ILE A 110 -14.53 8.69 -0.98
N THR A 111 -15.79 8.64 -1.40
CA THR A 111 -16.38 9.69 -2.25
C THR A 111 -16.79 10.90 -1.40
N PRO A 112 -16.93 12.10 -2.00
CA PRO A 112 -17.36 13.30 -1.28
C PRO A 112 -18.65 13.12 -0.47
N GLU A 113 -19.61 12.36 -0.98
CA GLU A 113 -20.91 12.13 -0.31
C GLU A 113 -20.75 11.37 1.00
N ARG A 114 -19.74 10.50 1.09
CA ARG A 114 -19.42 9.71 2.30
C ARG A 114 -18.67 10.49 3.37
N LEU A 115 -18.14 11.68 3.06
CA LEU A 115 -17.40 12.52 4.01
C LEU A 115 -18.30 13.40 4.87
N TYR A 116 -19.54 13.65 4.43
CA TYR A 116 -20.49 14.51 5.10
C TYR A 116 -21.57 13.74 5.89
N LEU A 117 -21.43 12.41 6.00
CA LEU A 117 -22.29 11.50 6.76
C LEU A 117 -21.51 10.85 7.90
#